data_AF-A0A1Y5PZJ8-F1
#
_entry.id   AF-A0A1Y5PZJ8-F1
#
_cell.length_a   1.000
_cell.length_b   1.000
_cell.length_c   1.000
_cell.angle_alpha   90.00
_cell.angle_beta   90.00
_cell.angle_gamma   90.00
#
_symmetry.space_group_name_H-M   'P 1'
#
loop_
_entity.id
_entity.type
_entity.pdbx_description
1 polymer ?
#
loop_
_entity_poly.entity_id
_entity_poly.type
_entity_poly.pdbx_seq_one_letter_code
_entity_poly.pdbx_strand_id
1 'polypeptide(L)'
;MPEFDISASANQVVTLLQHGHAREAAAHLETLRQGQPPAIREALDRFVATRAQAQLAALRQPGAVLVADAASVQPMLDRLARAELPPRFPKSRETEDLTQAQLHDVYASIVATRGNDVAHTALAGQDRVILGLRRENRTTQGGSREGAANFHGKGVYDDRIVVLWTDANGERHAREFHKATTEPTAQYDGHAKTPVRSPGFEDVVTRPKTEGSDVNGDGVRDLGRLADGTTEMLATTHPRNHFPDEFALRPSTTAIAAGANRVERDSNGDGWFDSRDVQGVQNLNNTFKIHRGSKYNTDSAGCQTIGNNEYDSFVETVRGTPGQTRWQYVLTSVAPGQTLARDVENRIPLHPANDPRLPQHPDHALLRQIDARLQAMGGLHAERAEAYGLGLLHEAKAANVTRVDQIVVSNATATRAAGETLFLVQGQTSDPAALRVAVSAAELAGTSIDTSLQRLQEQAMQPPTTAPEPPRQLHAPHLGGR
;
A
#
# COMPACT_ATOMS: atom_id res chain seq x y z
N MET A 1 -32.98 -4.99 -6.93
CA MET A 1 -32.34 -6.26 -6.52
C MET A 1 -31.93 -6.12 -5.07
N PRO A 2 -31.97 -7.17 -4.24
CA PRO A 2 -31.44 -7.10 -2.89
C PRO A 2 -29.94 -6.78 -2.93
N GLU A 3 -29.48 -6.07 -1.91
CA GLU A 3 -28.06 -5.74 -1.70
C GLU A 3 -27.21 -7.02 -1.63
N PHE A 4 -26.00 -6.99 -2.21
CA PHE A 4 -25.06 -8.10 -2.11
C PHE A 4 -24.34 -8.08 -0.76
N ASP A 5 -24.64 -9.06 0.11
CA ASP A 5 -23.99 -9.24 1.42
C ASP A 5 -22.68 -10.02 1.27
N ILE A 6 -21.56 -9.30 1.26
CA ILE A 6 -20.21 -9.84 1.05
C ILE A 6 -19.87 -10.89 2.10
N SER A 7 -20.13 -10.58 3.38
CA SER A 7 -19.76 -11.44 4.49
C SER A 7 -20.60 -12.73 4.52
N ALA A 8 -21.90 -12.65 4.29
CA ALA A 8 -22.77 -13.82 4.22
C ALA A 8 -22.44 -14.70 3.00
N SER A 9 -22.18 -14.09 1.84
CA SER A 9 -21.74 -14.81 0.63
C SER A 9 -20.40 -15.53 0.84
N ALA A 10 -19.43 -14.91 1.54
CA ALA A 10 -18.18 -15.58 1.91
C ALA A 10 -18.44 -16.82 2.79
N ASN A 11 -19.36 -16.72 3.76
CA ASN A 11 -19.69 -17.84 4.66
C ASN A 11 -20.31 -19.03 3.92
N GLN A 12 -21.06 -18.80 2.84
CA GLN A 12 -21.58 -19.88 2.00
C GLN A 12 -20.44 -20.68 1.35
N VAL A 13 -19.44 -20.00 0.78
CA VAL A 13 -18.26 -20.65 0.18
C VAL A 13 -17.43 -21.37 1.24
N VAL A 14 -17.22 -20.73 2.39
CA VAL A 14 -16.49 -21.32 3.54
C VAL A 14 -17.20 -22.59 4.02
N THR A 15 -18.52 -22.59 4.09
CA THR A 15 -19.32 -23.77 4.48
C THR A 15 -19.10 -24.93 3.52
N LEU A 16 -19.08 -24.69 2.21
CA LEU A 16 -18.78 -25.73 1.21
C LEU A 16 -17.37 -26.30 1.39
N LEU A 17 -16.37 -25.43 1.62
CA LEU A 17 -15.00 -25.85 1.91
C LEU A 17 -14.91 -26.70 3.18
N GLN A 18 -15.63 -26.32 4.23
CA GLN A 18 -15.68 -27.06 5.50
C GLN A 18 -16.27 -28.47 5.35
N HIS A 19 -17.22 -28.66 4.43
CA HIS A 19 -17.79 -29.97 4.10
C HIS A 19 -16.95 -30.75 3.07
N GLY A 20 -15.80 -30.23 2.63
CA GLY A 20 -14.93 -30.89 1.66
C GLY A 20 -15.39 -30.76 0.20
N HIS A 21 -16.39 -29.91 -0.09
CA HIS A 21 -16.95 -29.72 -1.42
C HIS A 21 -16.17 -28.66 -2.22
N ALA A 22 -14.87 -28.88 -2.42
CA ALA A 22 -13.96 -27.88 -2.99
C ALA A 22 -14.37 -27.41 -4.41
N ARG A 23 -14.86 -28.32 -5.26
CA ARG A 23 -15.33 -28.00 -6.61
C ARG A 23 -16.59 -27.13 -6.60
N GLU A 24 -17.55 -27.46 -5.74
CA GLU A 24 -18.77 -26.66 -5.56
C GLU A 24 -18.44 -25.29 -4.99
N ALA A 25 -17.52 -25.22 -4.01
CA ALA A 25 -17.03 -23.97 -3.46
C ALA A 25 -16.41 -23.06 -4.54
N ALA A 26 -15.57 -23.64 -5.42
CA ALA A 26 -14.96 -22.91 -6.52
C ALA A 26 -15.99 -22.37 -7.52
N ALA A 27 -16.98 -23.19 -7.91
CA ALA A 27 -18.04 -22.77 -8.80
C ALA A 27 -18.92 -21.67 -8.16
N HIS A 28 -19.29 -21.85 -6.89
CA HIS A 28 -20.13 -20.90 -6.15
C HIS A 28 -19.43 -19.56 -5.96
N LEU A 29 -18.13 -19.58 -5.62
CA LEU A 29 -17.33 -18.35 -5.52
C LEU A 29 -17.29 -17.60 -6.86
N GLU A 30 -17.14 -18.30 -7.99
CA GLU A 30 -17.16 -17.64 -9.30
C GLU A 30 -18.53 -17.01 -9.60
N THR A 31 -19.62 -17.72 -9.33
CA THR A 31 -20.98 -17.18 -9.47
C THR A 31 -21.21 -15.94 -8.61
N LEU A 32 -20.79 -15.97 -7.34
CA LEU A 32 -20.93 -14.84 -6.42
C LEU A 32 -20.11 -13.61 -6.87
N ARG A 33 -18.97 -13.84 -7.53
CA ARG A 33 -18.11 -12.76 -8.03
C ARG A 33 -18.61 -12.14 -9.32
N GLN A 34 -19.36 -12.87 -10.13
CA GLN A 34 -19.77 -12.43 -11.45
C GLN A 34 -20.59 -11.13 -11.36
N GLY A 35 -20.21 -10.14 -12.18
CA GLY A 35 -20.88 -8.83 -12.21
C GLY A 35 -20.61 -7.91 -11.00
N GLN A 36 -19.82 -8.34 -10.01
CA GLN A 36 -19.52 -7.52 -8.83
C GLN A 36 -18.38 -6.51 -9.09
N PRO A 37 -18.44 -5.32 -8.47
CA PRO A 37 -17.33 -4.37 -8.47
C PRO A 37 -16.01 -4.99 -7.98
N PRO A 38 -14.83 -4.54 -8.46
CA PRO A 38 -13.53 -5.05 -8.02
C PRO A 38 -13.35 -5.07 -6.50
N ALA A 39 -13.73 -4.00 -5.79
CA ALA A 39 -13.62 -3.92 -4.34
C ALA A 39 -14.43 -5.03 -3.62
N ILE A 40 -15.65 -5.31 -4.10
CA ILE A 40 -16.50 -6.38 -3.55
C ILE A 40 -15.92 -7.76 -3.82
N ARG A 41 -15.46 -8.02 -5.05
CA ARG A 41 -14.82 -9.30 -5.44
C ARG A 41 -13.60 -9.61 -4.58
N GLU A 42 -12.73 -8.62 -4.39
CA GLU A 42 -11.53 -8.76 -3.57
C GLU A 42 -11.86 -8.94 -2.08
N ALA A 43 -12.89 -8.26 -1.58
CA ALA A 43 -13.34 -8.42 -0.20
C ALA A 43 -13.90 -9.82 0.07
N LEU A 44 -14.69 -10.34 -0.88
CA LEU A 44 -15.19 -11.70 -0.84
C LEU A 44 -14.04 -12.72 -0.81
N ASP A 45 -13.05 -12.59 -1.69
CA ASP A 45 -11.87 -13.47 -1.70
C ASP A 45 -11.11 -13.42 -0.37
N ARG A 46 -10.88 -12.22 0.17
CA ARG A 46 -10.17 -12.04 1.47
C ARG A 46 -10.92 -12.68 2.62
N PHE A 47 -12.25 -12.58 2.66
CA PHE A 47 -13.03 -13.27 3.69
C PHE A 47 -13.01 -14.78 3.53
N VAL A 48 -13.12 -15.32 2.32
CA VAL A 48 -13.01 -16.77 2.10
C VAL A 48 -11.63 -17.27 2.48
N ALA A 49 -10.57 -16.57 2.06
CA ALA A 49 -9.18 -16.91 2.36
C ALA A 49 -8.90 -16.97 3.86
N THR A 50 -9.36 -15.96 4.61
CA THR A 50 -9.15 -15.87 6.05
C THR A 50 -10.01 -16.87 6.84
N ARG A 51 -11.28 -17.05 6.49
CA ARG A 51 -12.22 -17.90 7.24
C ARG A 51 -12.09 -19.40 6.94
N ALA A 52 -11.59 -19.76 5.75
CA ALA A 52 -11.37 -21.15 5.34
C ALA A 52 -9.88 -21.55 5.33
N GLN A 53 -9.02 -20.84 6.07
CA GLN A 53 -7.56 -21.00 6.01
C GLN A 53 -7.11 -22.45 6.19
N ALA A 54 -7.69 -23.18 7.16
CA ALA A 54 -7.36 -24.58 7.41
C ALA A 54 -7.74 -25.49 6.23
N GLN A 55 -8.91 -25.29 5.64
CA GLN A 55 -9.39 -26.07 4.49
C GLN A 55 -8.54 -25.78 3.25
N LEU A 56 -8.21 -24.51 3.00
CA LEU A 56 -7.37 -24.11 1.89
C LEU A 56 -5.94 -24.64 2.04
N ALA A 57 -5.39 -24.64 3.26
CA ALA A 57 -4.08 -25.23 3.54
C ALA A 57 -4.04 -26.74 3.28
N ALA A 58 -5.13 -27.46 3.62
CA ALA A 58 -5.26 -28.89 3.32
C ALA A 58 -5.35 -29.13 1.80
N LEU A 59 -6.14 -28.34 1.08
CA LEU A 59 -6.28 -28.44 -0.38
C LEU A 59 -4.99 -28.10 -1.14
N ARG A 60 -4.11 -27.28 -0.57
CA ARG A 60 -2.80 -26.94 -1.15
C ARG A 60 -1.76 -28.06 -1.00
N GLN A 61 -2.04 -29.11 -0.22
CA GLN A 61 -1.10 -30.23 -0.09
C GLN A 61 -0.99 -31.03 -1.40
N PRO A 62 0.20 -31.58 -1.73
CA PRO A 62 0.38 -32.40 -2.93
C PRO A 62 -0.63 -33.56 -2.98
N GLY A 63 -1.37 -33.67 -4.09
CA GLY A 63 -2.35 -34.73 -4.30
C GLY A 63 -3.69 -34.54 -3.57
N ALA A 64 -3.89 -33.45 -2.83
CA ALA A 64 -5.16 -33.18 -2.14
C ALA A 64 -6.31 -32.80 -3.09
N VAL A 65 -5.99 -32.22 -4.25
CA VAL A 65 -6.97 -31.93 -5.31
C VAL A 65 -6.97 -33.05 -6.33
N LEU A 66 -8.14 -33.65 -6.57
CA LEU A 66 -8.32 -34.66 -7.61
C LEU A 66 -8.04 -34.07 -9.00
N VAL A 67 -7.38 -34.85 -9.87
CA VAL A 67 -7.06 -34.42 -11.24
C VAL A 67 -8.30 -33.94 -12.01
N ALA A 68 -9.45 -34.58 -11.80
CA ALA A 68 -10.72 -34.22 -12.43
C ALA A 68 -11.27 -32.85 -11.97
N ASP A 69 -10.87 -32.37 -10.79
CA ASP A 69 -11.35 -31.11 -10.21
C ASP A 69 -10.30 -29.99 -10.28
N ALA A 70 -9.06 -30.31 -10.64
CA ALA A 70 -7.94 -29.37 -10.69
C ALA A 70 -8.23 -28.12 -11.53
N ALA A 71 -8.89 -28.28 -12.68
CA ALA A 71 -9.25 -27.17 -13.57
C ALA A 71 -10.19 -26.14 -12.93
N SER A 72 -10.97 -26.54 -11.92
CA SER A 72 -11.89 -25.65 -11.20
C SER A 72 -11.32 -25.18 -9.86
N VAL A 73 -10.67 -26.07 -9.12
CA VAL A 73 -10.21 -25.79 -7.75
C VAL A 73 -8.89 -25.01 -7.73
N GLN A 74 -7.93 -25.33 -8.61
CA GLN A 74 -6.62 -24.68 -8.58
C GLN A 74 -6.70 -23.15 -8.81
N PRO A 75 -7.49 -22.64 -9.77
CA PRO A 75 -7.65 -21.19 -9.95
C PRO A 75 -8.25 -20.48 -8.73
N MET A 76 -9.13 -21.16 -7.98
CA MET A 76 -9.64 -20.63 -6.70
C MET A 76 -8.52 -20.58 -5.66
N LEU A 77 -7.75 -21.66 -5.49
CA LEU A 77 -6.66 -21.72 -4.51
C LEU A 77 -5.61 -20.62 -4.75
N ASP A 78 -5.22 -20.42 -6.01
CA ASP A 78 -4.24 -19.40 -6.41
C ASP A 78 -4.79 -17.99 -6.15
N ARG A 79 -6.06 -17.76 -6.46
CA ARG A 79 -6.73 -16.47 -6.22
C ARG A 79 -6.85 -16.15 -4.73
N LEU A 80 -7.26 -17.12 -3.92
CA LEU A 80 -7.39 -16.94 -2.47
C LEU A 80 -6.02 -16.79 -1.80
N ALA A 81 -4.97 -17.44 -2.31
CA ALA A 81 -3.60 -17.18 -1.86
C ALA A 81 -3.18 -15.73 -2.12
N ARG A 82 -3.54 -15.17 -3.29
CA ARG A 82 -3.27 -13.76 -3.61
C ARG A 82 -4.07 -12.78 -2.74
N ALA A 83 -5.23 -13.19 -2.24
CA ALA A 83 -6.05 -12.34 -1.39
C ALA A 83 -5.38 -12.06 -0.04
N GLU A 84 -4.48 -12.92 0.43
CA GLU A 84 -3.72 -12.77 1.68
C GLU A 84 -2.54 -11.77 1.57
N LEU A 85 -2.22 -11.31 0.35
CA LEU A 85 -1.11 -10.40 0.05
C LEU A 85 -1.46 -8.93 0.39
N PRO A 86 -0.49 -7.99 0.39
CA PRO A 86 -0.79 -6.57 0.53
C PRO A 86 -1.92 -6.14 -0.40
N PRO A 87 -2.96 -5.45 0.12
CA PRO A 87 -4.16 -5.17 -0.65
C PRO A 87 -3.88 -4.13 -1.74
N ARG A 88 -4.65 -4.18 -2.82
CA ARG A 88 -4.74 -3.06 -3.76
C ARG A 88 -5.37 -1.87 -3.04
N PHE A 89 -4.91 -0.65 -3.36
CA PHE A 89 -5.58 0.57 -2.92
C PHE A 89 -6.92 0.75 -3.67
N PRO A 90 -8.10 0.71 -3.03
CA PRO A 90 -9.38 0.85 -3.73
C PRO A 90 -9.53 2.27 -4.30
N LYS A 91 -9.99 2.41 -5.55
CA LYS A 91 -10.25 3.75 -6.13
C LYS A 91 -11.48 4.36 -5.46
N SER A 92 -11.55 5.69 -5.32
CA SER A 92 -12.73 6.35 -4.72
C SER A 92 -14.03 5.97 -5.44
N ARG A 93 -14.02 5.92 -6.78
CA ARG A 93 -15.17 5.45 -7.58
C ARG A 93 -15.63 4.01 -7.33
N GLU A 94 -14.78 3.18 -6.72
CA GLU A 94 -15.12 1.79 -6.40
C GLU A 94 -15.79 1.67 -5.03
N THR A 95 -15.73 2.73 -4.20
CA THR A 95 -16.25 2.75 -2.83
C THR A 95 -17.33 3.80 -2.61
N GLU A 96 -17.44 4.83 -3.47
CA GLU A 96 -18.37 5.96 -3.28
C GLU A 96 -19.86 5.57 -3.29
N ASP A 97 -20.23 4.55 -4.08
CA ASP A 97 -21.61 4.09 -4.21
C ASP A 97 -21.93 2.85 -3.35
N LEU A 98 -20.98 2.39 -2.53
CA LEU A 98 -21.20 1.25 -1.65
C LEU A 98 -22.07 1.65 -0.46
N THR A 99 -22.93 0.73 -0.03
CA THR A 99 -23.63 0.88 1.24
C THR A 99 -22.63 0.87 2.41
N GLN A 100 -23.06 1.30 3.60
CA GLN A 100 -22.20 1.23 4.80
C GLN A 100 -21.77 -0.21 5.14
N ALA A 101 -22.65 -1.19 4.94
CA ALA A 101 -22.33 -2.60 5.18
C ALA A 101 -21.29 -3.12 4.18
N GLN A 102 -21.44 -2.81 2.89
CA GLN A 102 -20.48 -3.20 1.86
C GLN A 102 -19.14 -2.49 2.05
N LEU A 103 -19.16 -1.19 2.35
CA LEU A 103 -17.96 -0.40 2.60
C LEU A 103 -17.20 -0.93 3.82
N HIS A 104 -17.92 -1.21 4.90
CA HIS A 104 -17.36 -1.87 6.06
C HIS A 104 -16.73 -3.20 5.68
N ASP A 105 -17.44 -4.07 4.97
CA ASP A 105 -16.96 -5.40 4.61
C ASP A 105 -15.73 -5.36 3.69
N VAL A 106 -15.65 -4.37 2.78
CA VAL A 106 -14.45 -4.12 1.96
C VAL A 106 -13.22 -3.88 2.81
N TYR A 107 -13.31 -2.99 3.81
CA TYR A 107 -12.16 -2.67 4.66
C TYR A 107 -11.93 -3.69 5.78
N ALA A 108 -12.99 -4.29 6.31
CA ALA A 108 -12.92 -5.36 7.30
C ALA A 108 -12.22 -6.59 6.74
N SER A 109 -12.38 -6.88 5.45
CA SER A 109 -11.63 -7.95 4.77
C SER A 109 -10.12 -7.68 4.72
N ILE A 110 -9.70 -6.41 4.67
CA ILE A 110 -8.28 -6.02 4.76
C ILE A 110 -7.79 -6.17 6.20
N VAL A 111 -8.59 -5.75 7.19
CA VAL A 111 -8.27 -5.98 8.62
C VAL A 111 -8.16 -7.48 8.92
N ALA A 112 -9.01 -8.33 8.32
CA ALA A 112 -8.96 -9.78 8.49
C ALA A 112 -7.65 -10.41 7.99
N THR A 113 -7.03 -9.83 6.96
CA THR A 113 -5.76 -10.34 6.39
C THR A 113 -4.51 -9.67 6.96
N ARG A 114 -4.61 -8.42 7.42
CA ARG A 114 -3.44 -7.60 7.83
C ARG A 114 -3.41 -7.24 9.31
N GLY A 115 -4.54 -7.36 10.00
CA GLY A 115 -4.68 -7.14 11.44
C GLY A 115 -4.33 -8.38 12.25
N ASN A 116 -4.01 -8.19 13.53
CA ASN A 116 -3.85 -9.29 14.49
C ASN A 116 -5.18 -9.66 15.18
N ASP A 117 -5.15 -10.72 15.99
CA ASP A 117 -6.32 -11.22 16.73
C ASP A 117 -7.02 -10.16 17.60
N VAL A 118 -6.25 -9.20 18.14
CA VAL A 118 -6.81 -8.10 18.95
C VAL A 118 -7.61 -7.14 18.07
N ALA A 119 -7.12 -6.81 16.87
CA ALA A 119 -7.87 -6.02 15.90
C ALA A 119 -9.13 -6.75 15.42
N HIS A 120 -9.05 -8.07 15.20
CA HIS A 120 -10.21 -8.88 14.81
C HIS A 120 -11.26 -8.91 15.91
N THR A 121 -10.84 -9.11 17.16
CA THR A 121 -11.72 -9.11 18.34
C THR A 121 -12.39 -7.75 18.53
N ALA A 122 -11.64 -6.66 18.40
CA ALA A 122 -12.18 -5.30 18.48
C ALA A 122 -13.26 -5.06 17.40
N LEU A 123 -12.98 -5.45 16.16
CA LEU A 123 -13.90 -5.26 15.02
C LEU A 123 -15.16 -6.14 15.12
N ALA A 124 -15.06 -7.33 15.71
CA ALA A 124 -16.21 -8.19 15.99
C ALA A 124 -17.09 -7.67 17.14
N GLY A 125 -16.52 -6.81 18.00
CA GLY A 125 -17.25 -6.07 19.02
C GLY A 125 -17.85 -4.77 18.49
N GLN A 126 -18.00 -3.78 19.38
CA GLN A 126 -18.49 -2.43 19.05
C GLN A 126 -17.36 -1.38 19.05
N ASP A 127 -16.11 -1.84 19.22
CA ASP A 127 -14.94 -0.98 19.20
C ASP A 127 -14.69 -0.49 17.78
N ARG A 128 -14.32 0.79 17.68
CA ARG A 128 -13.86 1.38 16.44
C ARG A 128 -12.43 0.96 16.16
N VAL A 129 -12.18 0.41 14.98
CA VAL A 129 -10.85 0.01 14.50
C VAL A 129 -10.41 0.98 13.41
N ILE A 130 -9.13 1.34 13.40
CA ILE A 130 -8.55 2.26 12.43
C ILE A 130 -7.69 1.46 11.47
N LEU A 131 -7.92 1.61 10.17
CA LEU A 131 -7.13 1.02 9.10
C LEU A 131 -6.39 2.13 8.34
N GLY A 132 -5.07 2.01 8.20
CA GLY A 132 -4.24 2.85 7.34
C GLY A 132 -3.80 2.08 6.10
N LEU A 133 -4.05 2.66 4.92
CA LEU A 133 -3.59 2.16 3.63
C LEU A 133 -2.49 3.10 3.11
N ARG A 134 -1.23 2.64 3.23
CA ARG A 134 -0.04 3.38 2.84
C ARG A 134 0.29 3.16 1.36
N ARG A 135 0.48 4.26 0.63
CA ARG A 135 1.18 4.31 -0.65
C ARG A 135 2.61 4.76 -0.37
N GLU A 136 3.54 3.84 -0.62
CA GLU A 136 4.97 4.11 -0.47
C GLU A 136 5.40 5.27 -1.37
N ASN A 137 5.88 6.35 -0.74
CA ASN A 137 6.40 7.52 -1.43
C ASN A 137 7.69 8.02 -0.77
N ARG A 138 8.43 8.84 -1.49
CA ARG A 138 9.71 9.37 -1.00
C ARG A 138 9.48 10.53 -0.03
N THR A 139 10.23 10.58 1.08
CA THR A 139 10.08 11.61 2.13
C THR A 139 10.26 13.05 1.65
N THR A 140 10.98 13.24 0.54
CA THR A 140 11.22 14.54 -0.09
C THR A 140 10.04 15.01 -0.94
N GLN A 141 9.04 14.17 -1.22
CA GLN A 141 7.87 14.58 -1.97
C GLN A 141 6.97 15.54 -1.17
N GLY A 142 6.20 16.33 -1.89
CA GLY A 142 5.26 17.29 -1.34
C GLY A 142 4.19 17.70 -2.35
N GLY A 143 3.09 18.27 -1.85
CA GLY A 143 2.07 18.94 -2.68
C GLY A 143 2.30 20.46 -2.78
N SER A 144 2.05 21.04 -3.95
CA SER A 144 1.96 22.49 -4.13
C SER A 144 0.57 23.01 -3.75
N ARG A 145 0.38 24.33 -3.67
CA ARG A 145 -0.96 24.90 -3.41
C ARG A 145 -1.93 24.62 -4.55
N GLU A 146 -1.39 24.49 -5.75
CA GLU A 146 -2.06 24.16 -7.00
C GLU A 146 -2.29 22.65 -7.17
N GLY A 147 -1.85 21.84 -6.19
CA GLY A 147 -1.99 20.38 -6.20
C GLY A 147 -0.93 19.65 -7.04
N ALA A 148 0.06 20.34 -7.59
CA ALA A 148 1.15 19.72 -8.33
C ALA A 148 2.14 19.06 -7.36
N ALA A 149 2.67 17.89 -7.74
CA ALA A 149 3.77 17.26 -7.02
C ALA A 149 5.01 18.18 -7.03
N ASN A 150 5.71 18.24 -5.91
CA ASN A 150 7.00 18.91 -5.77
C ASN A 150 7.92 18.09 -4.85
N PHE A 151 9.17 18.53 -4.72
CA PHE A 151 10.20 17.88 -3.91
C PHE A 151 10.59 18.71 -2.68
N HIS A 152 9.67 19.53 -2.16
CA HIS A 152 9.95 20.40 -1.03
C HIS A 152 9.89 19.69 0.33
N GLY A 153 9.64 18.38 0.39
CA GLY A 153 9.67 17.60 1.62
C GLY A 153 8.59 17.97 2.62
N LYS A 154 7.40 18.34 2.13
CA LYS A 154 6.23 18.69 2.97
C LYS A 154 5.22 17.55 3.10
N GLY A 155 5.47 16.41 2.44
CA GLY A 155 4.61 15.24 2.42
C GLY A 155 3.45 15.33 1.42
N VAL A 156 2.95 14.16 1.05
CA VAL A 156 1.82 13.97 0.12
C VAL A 156 0.67 13.33 0.89
N TYR A 157 -0.55 13.81 0.62
CA TYR A 157 -1.79 13.24 1.16
C TYR A 157 -2.45 12.30 0.16
N ASP A 158 -1.83 11.15 -0.08
CA ASP A 158 -2.26 10.11 -1.02
C ASP A 158 -2.58 8.77 -0.36
N ASP A 159 -2.44 8.69 0.96
CA ASP A 159 -2.88 7.55 1.76
C ASP A 159 -4.38 7.63 2.07
N ARG A 160 -4.92 6.52 2.56
CA ARG A 160 -6.29 6.47 3.10
C ARG A 160 -6.26 5.97 4.52
N ILE A 161 -6.92 6.69 5.43
CA ILE A 161 -7.30 6.18 6.74
C ILE A 161 -8.79 5.85 6.72
N VAL A 162 -9.18 4.73 7.31
CA VAL A 162 -10.56 4.29 7.43
C VAL A 162 -10.85 3.97 8.88
N VAL A 163 -12.00 4.40 9.40
CA VAL A 163 -12.50 3.96 10.71
C VAL A 163 -13.68 3.03 10.48
N LEU A 164 -13.61 1.81 11.03
CA LEU A 164 -14.63 0.77 10.91
C LEU A 164 -15.26 0.49 12.28
N TRP A 165 -16.56 0.19 12.32
CA TRP A 165 -17.23 -0.29 13.53
C TRP A 165 -18.54 -1.01 13.21
N THR A 166 -18.97 -1.85 14.14
CA THR A 166 -20.35 -2.33 14.22
C THR A 166 -21.03 -1.58 15.38
N ASP A 167 -22.21 -1.00 15.14
CA ASP A 167 -22.91 -0.24 16.18
C ASP A 167 -23.72 -1.12 17.15
N ALA A 168 -24.44 -0.49 18.08
CA ALA A 168 -25.24 -1.18 19.08
C ALA A 168 -26.40 -2.01 18.51
N ASN A 169 -26.86 -1.67 17.30
CA ASN A 169 -27.92 -2.38 16.60
C ASN A 169 -27.38 -3.51 15.72
N GLY A 170 -26.05 -3.67 15.65
CA GLY A 170 -25.41 -4.63 14.75
C GLY A 170 -25.22 -4.09 13.33
N GLU A 171 -25.47 -2.80 13.08
CA GLU A 171 -25.24 -2.20 11.76
C GLU A 171 -23.74 -1.95 11.57
N ARG A 172 -23.25 -2.31 10.40
CA ARG A 172 -21.83 -2.22 10.03
C ARG A 172 -21.57 -0.90 9.32
N HIS A 173 -20.53 -0.19 9.76
CA HIS A 173 -20.22 1.17 9.30
C HIS A 173 -18.74 1.35 8.99
N ALA A 174 -18.44 2.16 7.98
CA ALA A 174 -17.07 2.59 7.71
C ALA A 174 -17.04 4.02 7.19
N ARG A 175 -15.99 4.76 7.58
CA ARG A 175 -15.75 6.12 7.10
C ARG A 175 -14.32 6.28 6.59
N GLU A 176 -14.20 6.72 5.35
CA GLU A 176 -12.93 6.98 4.67
C GLU A 176 -12.45 8.42 4.92
N PHE A 177 -11.14 8.57 5.06
CA PHE A 177 -10.41 9.83 5.13
C PHE A 177 -9.33 9.80 4.04
N HIS A 178 -9.53 10.61 3.00
CA HIS A 178 -8.76 10.58 1.75
C HIS A 178 -7.56 11.53 1.75
N LYS A 179 -7.47 12.39 2.77
CA LYS A 179 -6.38 13.34 2.92
C LYS A 179 -5.45 12.89 4.03
N ALA A 180 -5.01 11.64 3.97
CA ALA A 180 -4.12 11.06 4.96
C ALA A 180 -2.69 10.92 4.41
N THR A 181 -1.72 10.92 5.32
CA THR A 181 -0.35 10.49 5.08
C THR A 181 0.13 9.65 6.26
N THR A 182 0.93 8.65 5.97
CA THR A 182 1.57 7.74 6.92
C THR A 182 3.09 7.75 6.75
N GLU A 183 3.59 8.56 5.82
CA GLU A 183 4.99 8.78 5.53
C GLU A 183 5.53 10.00 6.31
N PRO A 184 6.80 9.97 6.73
CA PRO A 184 7.45 11.11 7.33
C PRO A 184 7.82 12.14 6.26
N THR A 185 8.15 13.36 6.68
CA THR A 185 8.51 14.44 5.74
C THR A 185 9.90 15.01 5.96
N ALA A 186 10.62 15.17 4.85
CA ALA A 186 12.02 15.56 4.83
C ALA A 186 12.29 16.95 5.45
N GLN A 187 11.28 17.82 5.62
CA GLN A 187 11.47 19.13 6.26
C GLN A 187 11.98 19.07 7.71
N TYR A 188 11.85 17.92 8.37
CA TYR A 188 12.35 17.66 9.72
C TYR A 188 13.62 16.81 9.75
N ASP A 189 14.10 16.37 8.59
CA ASP A 189 15.20 15.43 8.43
C ASP A 189 16.55 16.10 8.74
N GLY A 190 17.49 15.33 9.30
CA GLY A 190 18.88 15.73 9.46
C GLY A 190 19.58 15.91 8.12
N HIS A 191 19.30 15.04 7.15
CA HIS A 191 19.91 15.02 5.82
C HIS A 191 19.58 16.26 4.98
N ALA A 192 18.42 16.89 5.25
CA ALA A 192 18.05 18.17 4.64
C ALA A 192 18.87 19.37 5.18
N LYS A 193 19.65 19.19 6.25
CA LYS A 193 20.26 20.26 7.04
C LYS A 193 21.77 20.14 7.22
N THR A 194 22.38 19.13 6.61
CA THR A 194 23.83 19.03 6.54
C THR A 194 24.44 20.25 5.84
N PRO A 195 25.70 20.65 6.14
CA PRO A 195 26.32 21.83 5.54
C PRO A 195 26.32 21.80 4.01
N VAL A 196 26.61 20.63 3.44
CA VAL A 196 26.23 20.26 2.09
C VAL A 196 25.06 19.32 2.22
N ARG A 197 23.89 19.73 1.73
CA ARG A 197 22.67 18.90 1.78
C ARG A 197 22.95 17.54 1.17
N SER A 198 22.38 16.49 1.76
CA SER A 198 22.41 15.17 1.14
C SER A 198 21.86 15.27 -0.29
N PRO A 199 22.36 14.45 -1.23
CA PRO A 199 21.81 14.40 -2.57
C PRO A 199 20.28 14.29 -2.53
N GLY A 200 19.57 14.81 -3.53
CA GLY A 200 18.10 14.77 -3.61
C GLY A 200 17.31 15.42 -2.47
N PHE A 201 17.95 16.11 -1.52
CA PHE A 201 17.33 16.95 -0.48
C PHE A 201 17.56 18.45 -0.77
N GLU A 202 18.13 18.80 -1.92
CA GLU A 202 18.56 20.16 -2.28
C GLU A 202 17.40 21.16 -2.21
N ASP A 203 16.20 20.75 -2.63
CA ASP A 203 15.00 21.59 -2.69
C ASP A 203 14.08 21.45 -1.46
N VAL A 204 14.47 20.66 -0.46
CA VAL A 204 13.67 20.45 0.74
C VAL A 204 13.60 21.74 1.55
N VAL A 205 12.39 22.15 1.94
CA VAL A 205 12.21 23.26 2.88
C VAL A 205 12.47 22.74 4.28
N THR A 206 13.27 23.44 5.09
CA THR A 206 13.67 22.94 6.41
C THR A 206 12.94 23.68 7.53
N ARG A 207 12.56 22.94 8.57
CA ARG A 207 12.09 23.50 9.85
C ARG A 207 13.27 23.65 10.82
N PRO A 208 13.22 24.55 11.81
CA PRO A 208 14.26 24.64 12.83
C PRO A 208 14.46 23.33 13.61
N LYS A 209 13.37 22.61 13.90
CA LYS A 209 13.41 21.33 14.62
C LYS A 209 13.93 20.21 13.72
N THR A 210 14.94 19.48 14.17
CA THR A 210 15.43 18.22 13.55
C THR A 210 14.95 17.04 14.38
N GLU A 211 14.28 16.11 13.73
CA GLU A 211 13.69 14.92 14.33
C GLU A 211 14.49 13.69 13.92
N GLY A 212 14.20 12.55 14.54
CA GLY A 212 14.89 11.31 14.23
C GLY A 212 15.99 10.94 15.22
N SER A 213 16.78 9.94 14.85
CA SER A 213 17.85 9.38 15.68
C SER A 213 18.98 8.96 14.75
N ASP A 214 20.23 9.23 15.12
CA ASP A 214 21.41 8.75 14.38
C ASP A 214 21.59 7.26 14.68
N VAL A 215 21.18 6.40 13.76
CA VAL A 215 21.19 4.93 13.94
C VAL A 215 22.40 4.26 13.31
N ASN A 216 23.12 4.96 12.44
CA ASN A 216 24.30 4.44 11.75
C ASN A 216 25.63 5.01 12.28
N GLY A 217 25.58 6.04 13.14
CA GLY A 217 26.73 6.69 13.77
C GLY A 217 27.44 7.74 12.92
N ASP A 218 26.80 8.27 11.87
CA ASP A 218 27.41 9.24 10.95
C ASP A 218 27.27 10.71 11.39
N GLY A 219 26.58 10.97 12.51
CA GLY A 219 26.34 12.29 13.06
C GLY A 219 25.11 13.00 12.48
N VAL A 220 24.36 12.37 11.58
CA VAL A 220 23.10 12.86 11.01
C VAL A 220 21.93 12.09 11.67
N ARG A 221 20.83 12.77 11.94
CA ARG A 221 19.64 12.11 12.52
C ARG A 221 18.78 11.53 11.43
N ASP A 222 18.46 10.25 11.55
CA ASP A 222 17.66 9.49 10.60
C ASP A 222 16.17 9.62 10.93
N LEU A 223 15.44 10.12 9.95
CA LEU A 223 13.99 10.24 10.02
C LEU A 223 13.36 8.84 10.14
N GLY A 224 12.26 8.74 10.88
CA GLY A 224 11.65 7.46 11.19
C GLY A 224 10.18 7.40 10.84
N ARG A 225 9.71 6.24 10.42
CA ARG A 225 8.29 5.96 10.19
C ARG A 225 7.81 4.74 10.97
N LEU A 226 6.50 4.71 11.22
CA LEU A 226 5.86 3.53 11.80
C LEU A 226 5.83 2.41 10.74
N ALA A 227 6.31 1.23 11.12
CA ALA A 227 6.22 0.04 10.27
C ALA A 227 4.78 -0.48 10.19
N ASP A 228 4.48 -1.19 9.10
CA ASP A 228 3.24 -1.94 8.94
C ASP A 228 2.96 -2.88 10.13
N GLY A 229 1.68 -3.19 10.33
CA GLY A 229 1.20 -4.07 11.40
C GLY A 229 0.12 -3.41 12.27
N THR A 230 -0.29 -4.11 13.33
CA THR A 230 -1.27 -3.58 14.30
C THR A 230 -0.57 -2.90 15.47
N THR A 231 -1.07 -1.73 15.85
CA THR A 231 -0.60 -0.95 17.00
C THR A 231 -1.79 -0.54 17.86
N GLU A 232 -1.80 -0.92 19.13
CA GLU A 232 -2.78 -0.38 20.08
C GLU A 232 -2.47 1.10 20.35
N MET A 233 -3.48 1.94 20.18
CA MET A 233 -3.43 3.38 20.34
C MET A 233 -4.24 3.84 21.55
N LEU A 234 -3.76 4.89 22.22
CA LEU A 234 -4.42 5.60 23.31
C LEU A 234 -4.63 7.06 22.94
N ALA A 235 -5.65 7.67 23.56
CA ALA A 235 -5.87 9.10 23.50
C ALA A 235 -4.67 9.87 24.09
N THR A 236 -4.33 10.96 23.44
CA THR A 236 -3.33 11.95 23.88
C THR A 236 -3.69 13.32 23.29
N THR A 237 -2.78 14.28 23.40
CA THR A 237 -2.89 15.55 22.70
C THR A 237 -1.73 15.77 21.74
N HIS A 238 -1.96 16.60 20.73
CA HIS A 238 -0.94 17.17 19.86
C HIS A 238 -0.98 18.70 19.97
N PRO A 239 0.16 19.37 20.26
CA PRO A 239 0.22 20.82 20.37
C PRO A 239 -0.16 21.50 19.06
N ARG A 240 -0.90 22.61 19.14
CA ARG A 240 -1.26 23.41 17.97
C ARG A 240 -0.86 24.86 18.19
N ASN A 241 -0.11 25.43 17.25
CA ASN A 241 0.43 26.78 17.43
C ASN A 241 -0.70 27.82 17.58
N HIS A 242 -0.74 28.55 18.69
CA HIS A 242 -1.80 29.51 19.05
C HIS A 242 -3.22 28.93 19.19
N PHE A 243 -3.37 27.62 19.35
CA PHE A 243 -4.64 26.97 19.66
C PHE A 243 -4.46 26.02 20.84
N PRO A 244 -5.54 25.61 21.53
CA PRO A 244 -5.47 24.53 22.51
C PRO A 244 -4.91 23.25 21.89
N ASP A 245 -4.22 22.48 22.74
CA ASP A 245 -3.81 21.12 22.47
C ASP A 245 -5.00 20.31 21.92
N GLU A 246 -4.80 19.66 20.78
CA GLU A 246 -5.85 18.96 20.06
C GLU A 246 -5.80 17.47 20.37
N PHE A 247 -6.95 16.79 20.38
CA PHE A 247 -7.00 15.33 20.53
C PHE A 247 -6.09 14.67 19.49
N ALA A 248 -5.35 13.64 19.90
CA ALA A 248 -4.55 12.80 19.03
C ALA A 248 -4.51 11.37 19.56
N LEU A 249 -3.99 10.46 18.76
CA LEU A 249 -3.73 9.07 19.17
C LEU A 249 -2.24 8.80 19.20
N ARG A 250 -1.77 7.93 20.09
CA ARG A 250 -0.37 7.46 20.16
C ARG A 250 -0.28 6.00 20.58
N PRO A 251 0.82 5.29 20.28
CA PRO A 251 1.04 3.94 20.78
C PRO A 251 0.86 3.83 22.29
N SER A 252 0.18 2.79 22.74
CA SER A 252 0.05 2.46 24.16
C SER A 252 1.39 1.97 24.73
N THR A 253 1.52 2.00 26.06
CA THR A 253 2.69 1.41 26.73
C THR A 253 2.81 -0.09 26.44
N THR A 254 1.68 -0.80 26.31
CA THR A 254 1.63 -2.21 25.92
C THR A 254 2.14 -2.41 24.50
N ALA A 255 1.69 -1.57 23.55
CA ALA A 255 2.17 -1.63 22.17
C ALA A 255 3.67 -1.35 22.09
N ILE A 256 4.19 -0.39 22.86
CA ILE A 256 5.62 -0.07 22.92
C ILE A 256 6.42 -1.26 23.45
N ALA A 257 5.97 -1.88 24.54
CA ALA A 257 6.66 -3.04 25.12
C ALA A 257 6.70 -4.25 24.17
N ALA A 258 5.63 -4.47 23.41
CA ALA A 258 5.55 -5.55 22.42
C ALA A 258 6.12 -5.19 21.04
N GLY A 259 6.48 -3.92 20.82
CA GLY A 259 6.76 -3.35 19.50
C GLY A 259 8.21 -3.52 19.04
N ALA A 260 8.80 -4.71 19.16
CA ALA A 260 10.13 -4.95 18.62
C ALA A 260 10.16 -4.66 17.11
N ASN A 261 11.19 -4.01 16.56
CA ASN A 261 11.31 -3.80 15.11
C ASN A 261 10.08 -3.17 14.42
N ARG A 262 9.48 -2.15 15.02
CA ARG A 262 8.25 -1.47 14.53
C ARG A 262 8.47 -0.03 14.06
N VAL A 263 9.72 0.42 14.02
CA VAL A 263 10.12 1.71 13.46
C VAL A 263 11.13 1.45 12.35
N GLU A 264 10.89 1.99 11.17
CA GLU A 264 11.84 2.00 10.06
C GLU A 264 12.56 3.37 10.02
N ARG A 265 13.82 3.39 9.61
CA ARG A 265 14.71 4.55 9.58
C ARG A 265 15.37 4.67 8.23
N ASP A 266 15.37 5.88 7.69
CA ASP A 266 16.09 6.26 6.47
C ASP A 266 17.55 6.58 6.84
N SER A 267 18.32 5.52 7.08
CA SER A 267 19.68 5.60 7.62
C SER A 267 20.75 5.88 6.58
N ASN A 268 20.38 5.84 5.29
CA ASN A 268 21.27 6.28 4.21
C ASN A 268 20.86 7.65 3.65
N GLY A 269 19.81 8.25 4.20
CA GLY A 269 19.33 9.58 3.85
C GLY A 269 18.89 9.67 2.40
N ASP A 270 18.25 8.63 1.87
CA ASP A 270 17.79 8.57 0.49
C ASP A 270 16.30 8.87 0.28
N GLY A 271 15.58 9.04 1.38
CA GLY A 271 14.16 9.31 1.43
C GLY A 271 13.28 8.10 1.19
N TRP A 272 13.85 6.89 1.12
CA TRP A 272 13.13 5.62 1.07
C TRP A 272 13.49 4.74 2.27
N PHE A 273 12.61 3.80 2.59
CA PHE A 273 12.79 2.88 3.71
C PHE A 273 12.90 1.45 3.17
N ASP A 274 14.12 0.95 3.06
CA ASP A 274 14.39 -0.38 2.50
C ASP A 274 15.66 -1.01 3.06
N SER A 275 16.00 -2.21 2.59
CA SER A 275 17.12 -3.01 3.10
C SER A 275 18.51 -2.38 2.97
N ARG A 276 18.64 -1.26 2.25
CA ARG A 276 19.88 -0.47 2.23
C ARG A 276 20.04 0.38 3.48
N ASP A 277 19.00 0.47 4.30
CA ASP A 277 19.06 1.12 5.59
C ASP A 277 19.75 0.24 6.62
N VAL A 278 21.06 0.44 6.77
CA VAL A 278 21.87 -0.27 7.75
C VAL A 278 21.44 0.15 9.15
N GLN A 279 21.09 -0.83 10.00
CA GLN A 279 20.45 -0.56 11.30
C GLN A 279 19.13 0.22 11.19
N GLY A 280 18.49 0.14 10.01
CA GLY A 280 17.28 0.86 9.64
C GLY A 280 16.02 0.49 10.39
N VAL A 281 16.09 -0.33 11.44
CA VAL A 281 14.93 -0.84 12.16
C VAL A 281 15.15 -0.73 13.67
N GLN A 282 14.16 -0.18 14.38
CA GLN A 282 14.19 0.02 15.82
C GLN A 282 12.88 -0.42 16.49
N ASN A 283 12.91 -0.55 17.81
CA ASN A 283 11.71 -0.80 18.61
C ASN A 283 10.76 0.41 18.60
N LEU A 284 9.47 0.13 18.70
CA LEU A 284 8.42 1.13 18.83
C LEU A 284 8.68 2.02 20.05
N ASN A 285 8.30 3.28 19.91
CA ASN A 285 8.33 4.27 20.98
C ASN A 285 7.05 5.10 20.96
N ASN A 286 6.96 6.11 21.82
CA ASN A 286 5.76 6.94 21.97
C ASN A 286 5.74 8.20 21.10
N THR A 287 6.67 8.36 20.14
CA THR A 287 6.78 9.61 19.35
C THR A 287 5.83 9.65 18.16
N PHE A 288 5.36 8.49 17.69
CA PHE A 288 4.41 8.37 16.59
C PHE A 288 2.99 8.72 17.06
N LYS A 289 2.28 9.55 16.30
CA LYS A 289 0.90 9.94 16.62
C LYS A 289 0.02 9.96 15.38
N ILE A 290 -1.29 9.82 15.55
CA ILE A 290 -2.28 10.25 14.54
C ILE A 290 -2.76 11.66 14.91
N HIS A 291 -2.42 12.67 14.11
CA HIS A 291 -2.80 14.07 14.36
C HIS A 291 -3.18 14.85 13.12
N ARG A 292 -3.67 16.08 13.30
CA ARG A 292 -3.98 17.00 12.20
C ARG A 292 -2.71 17.41 11.47
N GLY A 293 -2.74 17.38 10.14
CA GLY A 293 -1.79 18.11 9.31
C GLY A 293 -2.44 19.37 8.70
N SER A 294 -1.63 20.33 8.27
CA SER A 294 -2.11 21.50 7.56
C SER A 294 -2.59 21.17 6.13
N LYS A 295 -3.22 22.16 5.48
CA LYS A 295 -3.80 22.01 4.13
C LYS A 295 -2.80 21.53 3.05
N TYR A 296 -1.55 21.98 3.13
CA TYR A 296 -0.51 21.72 2.12
C TYR A 296 0.83 21.29 2.73
N ASN A 297 0.78 20.85 3.98
CA ASN A 297 1.93 20.39 4.75
C ASN A 297 1.41 19.37 5.75
N THR A 298 2.01 18.19 5.79
CA THR A 298 1.59 17.16 6.74
C THR A 298 2.02 17.48 8.17
N ASP A 299 2.97 18.42 8.34
CA ASP A 299 3.54 18.90 9.60
C ASP A 299 4.00 17.74 10.52
N SER A 300 4.54 16.69 9.91
CA SER A 300 4.93 15.45 10.60
C SER A 300 6.32 14.97 10.20
N ALA A 301 7.09 14.54 11.21
CA ALA A 301 8.38 13.88 11.05
C ALA A 301 8.31 12.35 11.16
N GLY A 302 7.11 11.77 11.09
CA GLY A 302 6.88 10.32 11.25
C GLY A 302 5.51 9.94 11.78
N CYS A 303 4.77 10.88 12.36
CA CYS A 303 3.37 10.75 12.68
C CYS A 303 2.50 10.51 11.44
N GLN A 304 1.37 9.84 11.65
CA GLN A 304 0.30 9.73 10.68
C GLN A 304 -0.51 11.01 10.74
N THR A 305 -0.79 11.63 9.60
CA THR A 305 -1.57 12.87 9.62
C THR A 305 -2.73 12.85 8.66
N ILE A 306 -3.81 13.49 9.09
CA ILE A 306 -4.99 13.72 8.27
C ILE A 306 -5.08 15.22 8.09
N GLY A 307 -5.00 15.65 6.83
CA GLY A 307 -5.00 17.03 6.43
C GLY A 307 -6.40 17.61 6.23
N ASN A 308 -6.41 18.88 5.85
CA ASN A 308 -7.62 19.63 5.50
C ASN A 308 -8.65 19.64 6.64
N ASN A 309 -9.93 19.71 6.27
CA ASN A 309 -11.07 19.74 7.20
C ASN A 309 -11.55 18.32 7.56
N GLU A 310 -10.81 17.27 7.20
CA GLU A 310 -11.18 15.88 7.49
C GLU A 310 -10.87 15.48 8.93
N TYR A 311 -9.93 16.16 9.62
CA TYR A 311 -9.49 15.74 10.95
C TYR A 311 -10.57 15.87 12.02
N ASP A 312 -11.40 16.92 12.01
CA ASP A 312 -12.48 17.06 12.99
C ASP A 312 -13.49 15.92 12.87
N SER A 313 -13.83 15.58 11.63
CA SER A 313 -14.66 14.43 11.29
C SER A 313 -14.01 13.10 11.70
N PHE A 314 -12.69 12.98 11.59
CA PHE A 314 -11.95 11.83 12.08
C PHE A 314 -12.07 11.70 13.60
N VAL A 315 -11.84 12.78 14.34
CA VAL A 315 -11.92 12.78 15.81
C VAL A 315 -13.34 12.43 16.27
N GLU A 316 -14.36 13.02 15.66
CA GLU A 316 -15.77 12.67 15.93
C GLU A 316 -16.03 11.19 15.69
N THR A 317 -15.55 10.66 14.57
CA THR A 317 -15.77 9.26 14.19
C THR A 317 -15.04 8.32 15.14
N VAL A 318 -13.75 8.55 15.43
CA VAL A 318 -12.95 7.68 16.33
C VAL A 318 -13.53 7.66 17.74
N ARG A 319 -14.12 8.77 18.19
CA ARG A 319 -14.72 8.90 19.53
C ARG A 319 -16.20 8.53 19.59
N GLY A 320 -16.77 8.05 18.49
CA GLY A 320 -18.21 7.79 18.39
C GLY A 320 -18.72 6.58 19.19
N THR A 321 -17.85 5.77 19.79
CA THR A 321 -18.24 4.68 20.69
C THR A 321 -18.04 5.11 22.15
N PRO A 322 -19.14 5.29 22.93
CA PRO A 322 -19.04 5.72 24.33
C PRO A 322 -18.16 4.77 25.16
N GLY A 323 -17.24 5.33 25.93
CA GLY A 323 -16.36 4.56 26.83
C GLY A 323 -15.16 3.89 26.16
N GLN A 324 -15.05 3.89 24.82
CA GLN A 324 -13.85 3.39 24.15
C GLN A 324 -12.66 4.32 24.43
N THR A 325 -11.58 3.75 24.97
CA THR A 325 -10.36 4.47 25.35
C THR A 325 -9.10 3.93 24.67
N ARG A 326 -9.24 2.84 23.90
CA ARG A 326 -8.18 2.13 23.18
C ARG A 326 -8.67 1.85 21.76
N TRP A 327 -7.78 1.99 20.79
CA TRP A 327 -8.07 1.73 19.37
C TRP A 327 -6.99 0.85 18.77
N GLN A 328 -7.39 -0.17 18.00
CA GLN A 328 -6.43 -0.92 17.21
C GLN A 328 -6.22 -0.18 15.89
N TYR A 329 -4.97 0.22 15.63
CA TYR A 329 -4.56 0.80 14.35
C TYR A 329 -3.82 -0.24 13.52
N VAL A 330 -4.47 -0.73 12.46
CA VAL A 330 -3.89 -1.63 11.48
C VAL A 330 -3.32 -0.79 10.35
N LEU A 331 -2.00 -0.78 10.19
CA LEU A 331 -1.31 -0.10 9.11
C LEU A 331 -0.80 -1.13 8.09
N THR A 332 -1.11 -0.93 6.81
CA THR A 332 -0.54 -1.74 5.73
C THR A 332 -0.20 -0.89 4.54
N SER A 333 0.98 -1.13 3.99
CA SER A 333 1.33 -0.79 2.63
C SER A 333 0.37 -1.47 1.67
N VAL A 334 0.00 -0.75 0.62
CA VAL A 334 -0.77 -1.27 -0.49
C VAL A 334 0.16 -1.76 -1.60
N ALA A 335 -0.33 -2.69 -2.40
CA ALA A 335 0.31 -2.97 -3.67
C ALA A 335 0.35 -1.65 -4.50
N PRO A 336 1.53 -1.21 -4.96
CA PRO A 336 1.69 -0.01 -5.78
C PRO A 336 0.88 -0.13 -7.08
N GLY A 337 0.65 1.02 -7.70
CA GLY A 337 -0.42 1.30 -8.66
C GLY A 337 -0.84 0.20 -9.64
N GLN A 338 -1.75 -0.67 -9.19
CA GLN A 338 -2.84 -1.32 -9.92
C GLN A 338 -2.55 -1.83 -11.34
N THR A 339 -2.34 -3.14 -11.49
CA THR A 339 -3.22 -3.97 -12.34
C THR A 339 -3.44 -5.33 -11.69
N LEU A 340 -4.11 -5.36 -10.55
CA LEU A 340 -4.92 -6.52 -10.16
C LEU A 340 -6.36 -6.20 -10.54
N ALA A 341 -6.95 -7.05 -11.39
CA ALA A 341 -8.30 -7.01 -11.93
C ALA A 341 -8.55 -6.13 -13.19
N ARG A 342 -7.76 -6.33 -14.25
CA ARG A 342 -8.34 -6.41 -15.60
C ARG A 342 -8.30 -7.85 -16.11
N ASP A 343 -9.52 -8.36 -16.24
CA ASP A 343 -10.07 -9.30 -17.23
C ASP A 343 -9.42 -10.68 -17.43
N VAL A 344 -9.98 -11.65 -16.69
CA VAL A 344 -9.95 -13.10 -17.03
C VAL A 344 -10.99 -13.44 -18.12
N GLU A 345 -11.65 -12.46 -18.74
CA GLU A 345 -12.82 -12.71 -19.60
C GLU A 345 -12.62 -12.52 -21.11
N ASN A 346 -11.40 -12.25 -21.61
CA ASN A 346 -11.12 -12.36 -23.04
C ASN A 346 -9.72 -12.91 -23.31
N ARG A 347 -9.65 -14.20 -23.65
CA ARG A 347 -8.43 -14.83 -24.19
C ARG A 347 -8.19 -14.30 -25.61
N ILE A 348 -7.40 -13.25 -25.76
CA ILE A 348 -6.78 -12.94 -27.06
C ILE A 348 -5.50 -13.80 -27.16
N PRO A 349 -5.33 -14.62 -28.20
CA PRO A 349 -4.09 -15.37 -28.39
C PRO A 349 -2.91 -14.40 -28.52
N LEU A 350 -1.85 -14.65 -27.74
CA LEU A 350 -0.59 -13.90 -27.81
C LEU A 350 -0.09 -13.92 -29.26
N HIS A 351 -0.09 -12.78 -29.94
CA HIS A 351 0.68 -12.66 -31.19
C HIS A 351 2.17 -12.64 -30.83
N PRO A 352 3.02 -13.47 -31.46
CA PRO A 352 4.46 -13.49 -31.19
C PRO A 352 5.11 -12.11 -31.29
N ALA A 353 4.61 -11.22 -32.17
CA ALA A 353 5.12 -9.87 -32.31
C ALA A 353 4.95 -8.97 -31.05
N ASN A 354 4.08 -9.33 -30.12
CA ASN A 354 3.75 -8.56 -28.91
C ASN A 354 4.27 -9.23 -27.62
N ASP A 355 5.24 -10.13 -27.72
CA ASP A 355 5.87 -10.77 -26.57
C ASP A 355 7.19 -10.04 -26.21
N PRO A 356 7.30 -9.39 -25.04
CA PRO A 356 8.51 -8.66 -24.61
C PRO A 356 9.73 -9.55 -24.42
N ARG A 357 9.56 -10.88 -24.36
CA ARG A 357 10.68 -11.83 -24.31
C ARG A 357 11.39 -11.94 -25.65
N LEU A 358 10.78 -11.50 -26.75
CA LEU A 358 11.39 -11.56 -28.07
C LEU A 358 12.22 -10.31 -28.40
N PRO A 359 13.40 -10.45 -29.03
CA PRO A 359 14.32 -9.33 -29.29
C PRO A 359 13.74 -8.15 -30.08
N GLN A 360 12.76 -8.41 -30.93
CA GLN A 360 12.10 -7.40 -31.76
C GLN A 360 11.10 -6.51 -31.00
N HIS A 361 10.76 -6.85 -29.76
CA HIS A 361 9.79 -6.09 -28.97
C HIS A 361 10.44 -4.84 -28.35
N PRO A 362 9.78 -3.66 -28.37
CA PRO A 362 10.36 -2.42 -27.81
C PRO A 362 10.75 -2.54 -26.33
N ASP A 363 9.96 -3.28 -25.54
CA ASP A 363 10.24 -3.47 -24.11
C ASP A 363 11.29 -4.55 -23.82
N HIS A 364 11.82 -5.24 -24.83
CA HIS A 364 12.76 -6.36 -24.63
C HIS A 364 14.02 -5.92 -23.89
N ALA A 365 14.57 -4.76 -24.25
CA ALA A 365 15.78 -4.25 -23.61
C ALA A 365 15.56 -3.97 -22.11
N LEU A 366 14.40 -3.44 -21.73
CA LEU A 366 14.05 -3.16 -20.34
C LEU A 366 13.83 -4.47 -19.56
N LEU A 367 13.13 -5.44 -20.16
CA LEU A 367 12.96 -6.77 -19.57
C LEU A 367 14.31 -7.44 -19.30
N ARG A 368 15.25 -7.39 -20.26
CA ARG A 368 16.60 -7.95 -20.10
C ARG A 368 17.39 -7.29 -18.96
N GLN A 369 17.22 -5.98 -18.74
CA GLN A 369 17.83 -5.31 -17.59
C GLN A 369 17.25 -5.82 -16.28
N ILE A 370 15.93 -5.91 -16.19
CA ILE A 370 15.23 -6.42 -14.99
C ILE A 370 15.68 -7.85 -14.70
N ASP A 371 15.64 -8.74 -15.68
CA ASP A 371 16.08 -10.13 -15.55
C ASP A 371 17.53 -10.19 -15.04
N ALA A 372 18.44 -9.39 -15.61
CA ALA A 372 19.82 -9.36 -15.18
C ALA A 372 19.99 -8.90 -13.72
N ARG A 373 19.15 -7.96 -13.24
CA ARG A 373 19.17 -7.54 -11.83
C ARG A 373 18.60 -8.61 -10.90
N LEU A 374 17.51 -9.25 -11.27
CA LEU A 374 16.95 -10.38 -10.53
C LEU A 374 17.94 -11.55 -10.43
N GLN A 375 18.66 -11.84 -11.52
CA GLN A 375 19.73 -12.84 -11.53
C GLN A 375 20.88 -12.45 -10.58
N ALA A 376 21.30 -11.19 -10.58
CA ALA A 376 22.36 -10.70 -9.70
C ALA A 376 21.98 -10.75 -8.20
N MET A 377 20.68 -10.65 -7.87
CA MET A 377 20.20 -10.82 -6.50
C MET A 377 20.33 -12.26 -5.97
N GLY A 378 20.39 -13.27 -6.86
CA GLY A 378 20.53 -14.67 -6.49
C GLY A 378 19.29 -15.28 -5.80
N GLY A 379 19.42 -16.55 -5.41
CA GLY A 379 18.37 -17.30 -4.70
C GLY A 379 17.03 -17.32 -5.44
N LEU A 380 15.94 -17.10 -4.70
CA LEU A 380 14.58 -17.12 -5.23
C LEU A 380 14.36 -16.09 -6.36
N HIS A 381 15.04 -14.95 -6.32
CA HIS A 381 14.91 -13.91 -7.34
C HIS A 381 15.52 -14.34 -8.68
N ALA A 382 16.67 -15.01 -8.65
CA ALA A 382 17.30 -15.59 -9.83
C ALA A 382 16.50 -16.78 -10.38
N GLU A 383 16.01 -17.66 -9.50
CA GLU A 383 15.17 -18.81 -9.87
C GLU A 383 13.85 -18.37 -10.53
N ARG A 384 13.28 -17.25 -10.08
CA ARG A 384 12.00 -16.71 -10.57
C ARG A 384 12.14 -15.51 -11.51
N ALA A 385 13.34 -15.27 -12.04
CA ALA A 385 13.65 -14.06 -12.79
C ALA A 385 12.68 -13.80 -13.95
N GLU A 386 12.28 -14.84 -14.69
CA GLU A 386 11.31 -14.68 -15.80
C GLU A 386 9.92 -14.24 -15.31
N ALA A 387 9.38 -14.90 -14.28
CA ALA A 387 8.06 -14.59 -13.75
C ALA A 387 8.02 -13.21 -13.07
N TYR A 388 9.05 -12.91 -12.27
CA TYR A 388 9.20 -11.61 -11.62
C TYR A 388 9.48 -10.52 -12.65
N GLY A 389 10.32 -10.81 -13.65
CA GLY A 389 10.74 -9.86 -14.67
C GLY A 389 9.59 -9.28 -15.47
N LEU A 390 8.64 -10.13 -15.88
CA LEU A 390 7.44 -9.68 -16.59
C LEU A 390 6.51 -8.83 -15.71
N GLY A 391 6.31 -9.22 -14.45
CA GLY A 391 5.50 -8.43 -13.51
C GLY A 391 6.15 -7.07 -13.21
N LEU A 392 7.45 -7.06 -12.98
CA LEU A 392 8.23 -5.84 -12.77
C LEU A 392 8.28 -4.94 -14.01
N LEU A 393 8.33 -5.51 -15.21
CA LEU A 393 8.27 -4.75 -16.46
C LEU A 393 6.96 -3.98 -16.58
N HIS A 394 5.83 -4.61 -16.21
CA HIS A 394 4.52 -3.97 -16.22
C HIS A 394 4.50 -2.74 -15.30
N GLU A 395 4.99 -2.89 -14.07
CA GLU A 395 5.08 -1.80 -13.08
C GLU A 395 6.06 -0.70 -13.52
N ALA A 396 7.20 -1.08 -14.09
CA ALA A 396 8.18 -0.14 -14.65
C ALA A 396 7.52 0.77 -15.69
N LYS A 397 6.79 0.19 -16.65
CA LYS A 397 6.08 0.94 -17.69
C LYS A 397 4.99 1.85 -17.11
N ALA A 398 4.22 1.36 -16.15
CA ALA A 398 3.15 2.14 -15.52
C ALA A 398 3.70 3.40 -14.81
N ALA A 399 4.93 3.30 -14.28
CA ALA A 399 5.63 4.39 -13.63
C ALA A 399 6.55 5.20 -14.56
N ASN A 400 6.52 4.97 -15.88
CA ASN A 400 7.40 5.59 -16.87
C ASN A 400 8.91 5.38 -16.60
N VAL A 401 9.27 4.25 -15.97
CA VAL A 401 10.66 3.78 -15.87
C VAL A 401 11.12 3.30 -17.24
N THR A 402 12.22 3.87 -17.73
CA THR A 402 12.78 3.60 -19.07
C THR A 402 14.06 2.75 -19.01
N ARG A 403 14.67 2.63 -17.85
CA ARG A 403 15.77 1.70 -17.55
C ARG A 403 15.72 1.25 -16.09
N VAL A 404 16.17 0.04 -15.79
CA VAL A 404 16.27 -0.47 -14.41
C VAL A 404 17.74 -0.63 -14.06
N ASP A 405 18.22 0.30 -13.25
CA ASP A 405 19.61 0.33 -12.81
C ASP A 405 19.83 -0.64 -11.65
N GLN A 406 18.90 -0.77 -10.70
CA GLN A 406 18.94 -1.75 -9.58
C GLN A 406 17.55 -2.22 -9.12
N ILE A 407 17.53 -3.29 -8.31
CA ILE A 407 16.35 -3.80 -7.59
C ILE A 407 16.73 -3.98 -6.12
N VAL A 408 15.94 -3.44 -5.20
CA VAL A 408 16.18 -3.47 -3.74
C VAL A 408 14.97 -4.07 -3.03
N VAL A 409 15.13 -4.59 -1.80
CA VAL A 409 14.06 -5.23 -1.01
C VAL A 409 13.72 -4.44 0.24
N SER A 410 12.50 -4.49 0.77
CA SER A 410 12.10 -3.83 2.02
C SER A 410 12.78 -4.42 3.26
N ASN A 411 12.82 -3.63 4.35
CA ASN A 411 13.32 -4.07 5.66
C ASN A 411 12.44 -5.16 6.30
N ALA A 412 13.03 -5.99 7.16
CA ALA A 412 12.29 -6.87 8.05
C ALA A 412 11.73 -6.08 9.25
N THR A 413 10.50 -6.38 9.65
CA THR A 413 9.82 -5.75 10.80
C THR A 413 9.32 -6.83 11.76
N ALA A 414 8.76 -6.47 12.92
CA ALA A 414 8.21 -7.45 13.87
C ALA A 414 7.23 -8.44 13.25
N THR A 415 6.45 -7.97 12.26
CA THR A 415 5.31 -8.70 11.69
C THR A 415 5.52 -9.05 10.23
N ARG A 416 6.66 -8.69 9.62
CA ARG A 416 6.92 -8.88 8.18
C ARG A 416 8.35 -9.28 7.90
N ALA A 417 8.51 -10.17 6.92
CA ALA A 417 9.83 -10.57 6.45
C ALA A 417 10.47 -9.47 5.59
N ALA A 418 11.80 -9.46 5.52
CA ALA A 418 12.49 -8.66 4.52
C ALA A 418 12.07 -9.09 3.12
N GLY A 419 11.96 -8.12 2.20
CA GLY A 419 11.61 -8.37 0.80
C GLY A 419 10.16 -8.75 0.52
N GLU A 420 9.21 -8.42 1.42
CA GLU A 420 7.80 -8.40 1.04
C GLU A 420 7.50 -7.36 -0.07
N THR A 421 8.29 -6.28 -0.14
CA THR A 421 8.27 -5.30 -1.23
C THR A 421 9.63 -5.25 -1.95
N LEU A 422 9.62 -5.23 -3.27
CA LEU A 422 10.76 -4.94 -4.16
C LEU A 422 10.67 -3.50 -4.65
N PHE A 423 11.79 -2.79 -4.74
CA PHE A 423 11.88 -1.45 -5.30
C PHE A 423 12.69 -1.51 -6.60
N LEU A 424 12.04 -1.22 -7.74
CA LEU A 424 12.72 -0.97 -9.02
C LEU A 424 13.35 0.42 -8.99
N VAL A 425 14.63 0.54 -9.28
CA VAL A 425 15.37 1.80 -9.20
C VAL A 425 15.92 2.20 -10.57
N GLN A 426 15.58 3.41 -11.02
CA GLN A 426 16.21 4.08 -12.14
C GLN A 426 17.08 5.24 -11.62
N GLY A 427 18.40 5.05 -11.68
CA GLY A 427 19.41 5.90 -11.05
C GLY A 427 20.35 5.08 -10.17
N GLN A 428 21.26 5.77 -9.48
CA GLN A 428 22.05 5.12 -8.44
C GLN A 428 21.17 4.86 -7.22
N THR A 429 21.36 3.75 -6.53
CA THR A 429 20.64 3.50 -5.27
C THR A 429 21.01 4.53 -4.21
N SER A 430 22.27 4.91 -4.11
CA SER A 430 22.69 6.03 -3.26
C SER A 430 22.27 7.39 -3.81
N ASP A 431 21.70 7.47 -5.04
CA ASP A 431 21.08 8.69 -5.53
C ASP A 431 19.63 8.69 -5.06
N PRO A 432 19.29 9.59 -4.14
CA PRO A 432 17.98 9.59 -3.55
C PRO A 432 16.97 10.19 -4.54
N ALA A 433 17.39 11.07 -5.47
CA ALA A 433 16.57 11.52 -6.58
C ALA A 433 16.26 10.43 -7.63
N ALA A 434 16.86 9.24 -7.50
CA ALA A 434 16.50 8.11 -8.35
C ALA A 434 15.01 7.78 -8.25
N LEU A 435 14.40 7.53 -9.42
CA LEU A 435 13.02 7.09 -9.50
C LEU A 435 12.93 5.67 -8.93
N ARG A 436 12.03 5.47 -7.95
CA ARG A 436 11.77 4.15 -7.38
C ARG A 436 10.32 3.76 -7.53
N VAL A 437 10.09 2.48 -7.81
CA VAL A 437 8.76 1.87 -7.88
C VAL A 437 8.76 0.69 -6.93
N ALA A 438 8.07 0.83 -5.80
CA ALA A 438 7.76 -0.32 -4.94
C ALA A 438 6.94 -1.34 -5.75
N VAL A 439 6.99 -2.63 -5.42
CA VAL A 439 6.21 -3.74 -6.01
C VAL A 439 6.12 -4.88 -4.99
N SER A 440 4.95 -5.50 -4.80
CA SER A 440 4.80 -6.63 -3.88
C SER A 440 5.50 -7.90 -4.40
N ALA A 441 6.47 -8.44 -3.67
CA ALA A 441 7.18 -9.67 -4.07
C ALA A 441 6.26 -10.88 -4.11
N ALA A 442 5.30 -10.92 -3.18
CA ALA A 442 4.32 -11.99 -3.13
C ALA A 442 3.31 -11.89 -4.27
N GLU A 443 2.98 -10.68 -4.76
CA GLU A 443 2.15 -10.51 -5.94
C GLU A 443 2.86 -11.02 -7.19
N LEU A 444 4.15 -10.70 -7.33
CA LEU A 444 5.00 -11.24 -8.41
C LEU A 444 5.08 -12.77 -8.32
N ALA A 445 5.17 -13.32 -7.10
CA ALA A 445 5.18 -14.76 -6.88
C ALA A 445 3.84 -15.44 -7.19
N GLY A 446 2.73 -14.75 -6.93
CA GLY A 446 1.40 -15.24 -7.23
C GLY A 446 1.08 -15.17 -8.71
N THR A 447 1.69 -14.24 -9.47
CA THR A 447 1.37 -13.97 -10.88
C THR A 447 2.00 -14.96 -11.84
N SER A 448 1.17 -15.65 -12.61
CA SER A 448 1.65 -16.53 -13.68
C SER A 448 2.19 -15.72 -14.85
N ILE A 449 3.12 -16.31 -15.58
CA ILE A 449 3.73 -15.72 -16.78
C ILE A 449 2.65 -15.27 -17.78
N ASP A 450 1.66 -16.13 -18.06
CA ASP A 450 0.58 -15.82 -19.01
C ASP A 450 -0.23 -14.59 -18.58
N THR A 451 -0.53 -14.46 -17.29
CA THR A 451 -1.23 -13.27 -16.78
C THR A 451 -0.38 -12.01 -16.93
N SER A 452 0.93 -12.09 -16.63
CA SER A 452 1.83 -10.94 -16.80
C SER A 452 1.92 -10.51 -18.27
N LEU A 453 2.02 -11.47 -19.20
CA LEU A 453 2.05 -11.20 -20.65
C LEU A 453 0.76 -10.54 -21.14
N GLN A 454 -0.41 -11.02 -20.66
CA GLN A 454 -1.69 -10.42 -21.00
C GLN A 454 -1.78 -8.96 -20.53
N ARG A 455 -1.40 -8.67 -19.27
CA ARG A 455 -1.39 -7.30 -18.74
C ARG A 455 -0.54 -6.35 -19.57
N LEU A 456 0.66 -6.81 -19.97
CA LEU A 456 1.58 -6.02 -20.80
C LEU A 456 0.99 -5.67 -22.18
N GLN A 457 0.19 -6.57 -22.76
CA GLN A 457 -0.52 -6.31 -24.01
C GLN A 457 -1.67 -5.31 -23.83
N GLU A 458 -2.49 -5.47 -22.79
CA GLU A 458 -3.55 -4.51 -22.47
C GLU A 458 -3.00 -3.11 -22.19
N GLN A 459 -1.82 -3.03 -21.56
CA GLN A 459 -1.11 -1.78 -21.32
C GLN A 459 -0.59 -1.16 -22.63
N ALA A 460 -0.14 -1.97 -23.59
CA ALA A 460 0.31 -1.50 -24.92
C ALA A 460 -0.85 -1.03 -25.81
N MET A 461 -2.07 -1.55 -25.60
CA MET A 461 -3.28 -1.14 -26.34
C MET A 461 -3.96 0.12 -25.75
N GLN A 462 -3.53 0.58 -24.57
CA GLN A 462 -4.04 1.82 -24.00
C GLN A 462 -3.33 3.03 -24.66
N PRO A 463 -4.07 4.02 -25.20
CA PRO A 463 -3.46 5.21 -25.74
C PRO A 463 -2.70 5.94 -24.62
N PRO A 464 -1.54 6.55 -24.90
CA PRO A 464 -0.81 7.31 -23.90
C PRO A 464 -1.72 8.40 -23.36
N THR A 465 -1.89 8.44 -22.04
CA THR A 465 -2.51 9.57 -21.35
C THR A 465 -1.75 10.82 -21.76
N THR A 466 -2.39 11.67 -22.55
CA THR A 466 -1.86 12.95 -23.02
C THR A 466 -1.25 13.72 -21.86
N ALA A 467 0.05 13.99 -21.93
CA ALA A 467 0.67 15.03 -21.14
C ALA A 467 -0.09 16.36 -21.38
N PRO A 468 -0.32 17.21 -20.36
CA PRO A 468 -0.90 18.51 -20.59
C PRO A 468 -0.03 19.29 -21.58
N GLU A 469 -0.65 19.84 -22.62
CA GLU A 469 0.00 20.74 -23.58
C GLU A 469 0.76 21.85 -22.82
N PRO A 470 1.97 22.22 -23.27
CA PRO A 470 2.64 23.39 -22.74
C PRO A 470 1.74 24.62 -22.99
N PRO A 471 1.57 25.51 -21.99
CA PRO A 471 0.69 26.65 -22.13
C PRO A 471 1.13 27.51 -23.33
N ARG A 472 0.20 27.71 -24.27
CA ARG A 472 0.34 28.71 -25.33
C ARG A 472 0.69 30.03 -24.69
N GLN A 473 1.87 30.55 -25.01
CA GLN A 473 2.28 31.91 -24.66
C GLN A 473 1.26 32.90 -25.24
N LEU A 474 0.40 33.43 -24.36
CA LEU A 474 -0.38 34.62 -24.66
C LEU A 474 0.61 35.80 -24.75
N HIS A 475 0.88 36.23 -25.97
CA HIS A 475 1.55 37.49 -26.25
C HIS A 475 0.77 38.63 -25.57
N ALA A 476 1.41 39.33 -24.63
CA ALA A 476 0.93 40.60 -24.13
C ALA A 476 1.12 41.69 -25.21
N PRO A 477 0.14 42.58 -25.45
CA PRO A 477 0.31 43.69 -26.37
C PRO A 477 1.28 44.73 -25.78
N HIS A 478 2.27 45.13 -26.59
CA HIS A 478 3.15 46.26 -26.32
C HIS A 478 2.33 47.55 -26.16
N LEU A 479 2.39 48.16 -24.98
CA LEU A 479 2.05 49.57 -24.79
C LEU A 479 3.25 50.42 -25.17
N GLY A 480 3.12 51.16 -26.28
CA GLY A 480 4.12 52.10 -26.77
C GLY A 480 4.24 53.32 -25.88
N GLY A 481 5.48 53.69 -25.57
CA GLY A 481 5.83 54.98 -24.99
C GLY A 481 6.16 56.01 -26.08
N ARG A 482 5.58 57.19 -25.94
CA ARG A 482 6.23 58.47 -26.23
C ARG A 482 6.02 59.39 -25.04
#